data_AF-A0A436DCD8-F1
#
_entry.id   AF-A0A436DCD8-F1
#
_cell.length_a   1.000
_cell.length_b   1.000
_cell.length_c   1.000
_cell.angle_alpha   90.00
_cell.angle_beta   90.00
_cell.angle_gamma   90.00
#
_symmetry.space_group_name_H-M   'P 1'
#
loop_
_entity.id
_entity.type
_entity.pdbx_description
1 polymer ?
#
loop_
_entity_poly.entity_id
_entity_poly.type
_entity_poly.pdbx_seq_one_letter_code
_entity_poly.pdbx_strand_id
1 'polypeptide(L)' 'RRHRRMRLEDVGRICQSIAKLRPFIIAEGWSPGALTDKAGLREKIASSCEQLSLF' A
#
# COMPACT_ATOMS: atom_id res chain seq x y z
N ARG A 1 -21.39 -10.99 13.83
CA ARG A 1 -20.01 -10.45 13.74
C ARG A 1 -20.10 -8.93 13.64
N ARG A 2 -19.54 -8.17 14.59
CA ARG A 2 -19.55 -6.71 14.54
C ARG A 2 -18.39 -6.24 13.65
N HIS A 3 -18.67 -5.56 12.55
CA HIS A 3 -17.61 -4.93 11.76
C HIS A 3 -16.90 -3.88 12.63
N ARG A 4 -15.58 -4.01 12.78
CA ARG A 4 -14.72 -3.05 13.46
C ARG A 4 -13.64 -2.58 12.49
N ARG A 5 -13.06 -1.41 12.76
CA ARG A 5 -11.85 -0.97 12.08
C ARG A 5 -10.73 -1.96 12.39
N MET A 6 -10.02 -2.39 11.35
CA MET A 6 -8.84 -3.24 11.48
C MET A 6 -7.62 -2.37 11.76
N ARG A 7 -6.77 -2.77 12.71
CA ARG A 7 -5.52 -2.06 13.00
C ARG A 7 -4.46 -2.43 11.97
N LEU A 8 -3.50 -1.53 11.76
CA LEU A 8 -2.38 -1.77 10.84
C LEU A 8 -1.56 -3.01 11.28
N GLU A 9 -1.41 -3.24 12.58
CA GLU A 9 -0.78 -4.46 13.12
C GLU A 9 -1.51 -5.76 12.74
N ASP A 10 -2.84 -5.73 12.66
CA ASP A 10 -3.63 -6.88 12.23
C ASP A 10 -3.45 -7.18 10.74
N VAL A 11 -3.38 -6.12 9.91
CA VAL A 11 -3.04 -6.26 8.47
C VAL A 11 -1.70 -6.98 8.33
N GLY A 12 -0.70 -6.62 9.13
CA GLY A 12 0.64 -7.21 9.10
C GLY A 12 0.66 -8.70 9.44
N ARG A 13 -0.31 -9.20 10.21
CA ARG A 13 -0.42 -10.64 10.55
C ARG A 13 -0.94 -11.49 9.39
N ILE A 14 -1.66 -10.90 8.44
CA ILE A 14 -2.35 -11.63 7.36
C ILE A 14 -1.73 -11.42 5.97
N CYS A 15 -0.84 -10.43 5.82
CA CYS A 15 -0.22 -10.12 4.54
C CYS A 15 1.27 -10.45 4.53
N GLN A 16 1.81 -10.71 3.34
CA GLN A 16 3.24 -10.96 3.16
C GLN A 16 4.09 -9.71 3.37
N SER A 17 3.57 -8.52 3.03
CA SER A 17 4.31 -7.26 3.19
C SER A 17 3.39 -6.07 3.43
N ILE A 18 3.41 -5.59 4.67
CA ILE A 18 2.66 -4.39 5.04
C ILE A 18 3.22 -3.12 4.39
N ALA A 19 4.54 -3.08 4.14
CA ALA A 19 5.19 -1.93 3.51
C ALA A 19 4.70 -1.70 2.08
N LYS A 20 4.45 -2.77 1.31
CA LYS A 20 3.91 -2.69 -0.04
C LYS A 20 2.43 -2.31 -0.07
N LEU A 21 1.65 -2.74 0.92
CA LEU A 21 0.21 -2.47 1.00
C LEU A 21 -0.13 -1.08 1.54
N ARG A 22 0.73 -0.52 2.42
CA ARG A 22 0.52 0.78 3.07
C ARG A 22 0.02 1.91 2.16
N PRO A 23 0.50 2.08 0.92
CA PRO A 23 0.00 3.15 0.04
C PRO A 23 -1.45 2.95 -0.46
N PHE A 24 -2.00 1.74 -0.33
CA PHE A 24 -3.25 1.32 -1.00
C PHE A 24 -4.40 1.02 -0.03
N ILE A 25 -4.18 1.10 1.29
CA ILE A 25 -5.19 0.74 2.30
C ILE A 25 -5.38 1.84 3.34
N ILE A 26 -6.53 1.81 4.02
CA ILE A 26 -6.80 2.59 5.23
C ILE A 26 -7.04 1.61 6.38
N ALA A 27 -6.29 1.76 7.47
CA ALA A 27 -6.42 0.97 8.68
C ALA A 27 -6.26 1.88 9.91
N GLU A 28 -6.74 1.43 11.07
CA GLU A 28 -6.49 2.16 12.31
C GLU A 28 -4.98 2.20 12.62
N GLY A 29 -4.47 3.39 12.97
CA GLY A 29 -3.04 3.62 13.20
C GLY A 29 -2.21 3.86 11.93
N TRP A 30 -2.84 3.89 10.75
CA TRP A 30 -2.18 4.25 9.50
C TRP A 30 -2.15 5.77 9.28
N SER A 31 -1.02 6.27 8.79
CA SER A 31 -0.87 7.62 8.24
C SER A 31 0.10 7.57 7.04
N PRO A 32 -0.17 8.29 5.94
CA PRO A 32 0.72 8.36 4.80
C PRO A 32 2.01 9.13 5.10
N GLY A 33 2.06 9.95 6.15
CA GLY A 33 3.19 10.84 6.42
C GLY A 33 3.54 11.69 5.19
N ALA A 34 4.82 11.84 4.87
CA ALA A 34 5.29 12.55 3.67
C ALA A 34 5.29 11.68 2.39
N LEU A 35 4.67 10.49 2.40
CA LEU A 35 4.77 9.53 1.29
C LEU A 35 4.12 10.06 0.00
N THR A 36 3.03 10.83 0.14
CA THR A 36 2.32 11.51 -0.94
C THR A 36 3.10 12.66 -1.57
N ASP A 37 4.01 13.27 -0.81
CA ASP A 37 4.73 14.49 -1.20
C ASP A 37 6.19 14.22 -1.57
N LYS A 38 6.57 12.95 -1.71
CA LYS A 38 7.93 12.59 -2.11
C LYS A 38 8.21 13.11 -3.52
N ALA A 39 9.30 13.85 -3.67
CA ALA A 39 9.74 14.41 -4.95
C ALA A 39 9.84 13.37 -6.07
N GLY A 40 10.20 12.12 -5.74
CA GLY A 40 10.29 11.00 -6.70
C GLY A 40 9.10 10.03 -6.66
N LEU A 41 7.90 10.48 -6.26
CA LEU A 41 6.73 9.61 -6.11
C LEU A 41 6.29 9.03 -7.47
N ARG A 42 6.29 9.86 -8.51
CA ARG A 42 5.84 9.47 -9.85
C ARG A 42 6.72 8.37 -10.42
N GLU A 43 8.04 8.50 -10.32
CA GLU A 43 9.01 7.53 -10.81
C GLU A 43 8.88 6.18 -10.09
N LYS A 44 8.53 6.21 -8.79
CA LYS A 44 8.33 4.99 -7.98
C LYS A 44 7.05 4.24 -8.31
N ILE A 45 5.98 4.95 -8.67
CA ILE A 45 4.66 4.35 -8.95
C ILE A 45 4.50 4.01 -10.43
N ALA A 46 5.05 4.84 -11.32
CA ALA A 46 4.85 4.75 -12.77
C ALA A 46 5.96 3.97 -13.49
N SER A 47 6.70 3.10 -12.79
CA SER A 47 7.62 2.14 -13.43
C SER A 47 6.90 1.42 -14.58
N SER A 48 7.58 1.17 -15.71
CA SER A 48 6.92 0.81 -16.96
C SER A 48 5.95 -0.36 -16.76
N CYS A 49 4.66 -0.08 -16.92
CA CYS A 49 3.65 -1.12 -17.14
C CYS A 49 3.86 -1.61 -18.57
N GLU A 50 4.88 -2.43 -18.76
CA GLU A 50 5.06 -3.16 -20.01
C GLU A 50 4.04 -4.28 -20.05
N GLN A 51 3.16 -4.22 -21.05
CA GLN A 51 2.27 -5.32 -21.34
C GLN A 51 3.13 -6.52 -21.70
N LEU A 52 3.04 -7.58 -20.90
CA LEU A 52 3.69 -8.84 -21.22
C LEU A 52 3.16 -9.34 -22.57
N SER A 53 4.06 -9.77 -23.45
CA SER A 53 3.66 -10.40 -24.71
C SER A 53 2.87 -11.66 -24.37
N LEU A 54 1.63 -11.71 -24.83
CA LEU A 54 0.83 -12.93 -24.70
C LEU A 54 1.25 -13.96 -25.76
N PHE A 55 1.85 -13.50 -26.87
CA PHE A 55 2.37 -14.27 -28.00
C PHE A 55 3.49 -13.50 -28.69
#